data_AF-A0A196S9C5-F1
#
_entry.id   AF-A0A196S9C5-F1
#
_cell.length_a   1.000
_cell.length_b   1.000
_cell.length_c   1.000
_cell.angle_alpha   90.00
_cell.angle_beta   90.00
_cell.angle_gamma   90.00
#
_symmetry.space_group_name_H-M   'P 1'
#
loop_
_entity.id
_entity.type
_entity.pdbx_description
1 polymer ?
#
loop_
_entity_poly.entity_id
_entity_poly.type
_entity_poly.pdbx_seq_one_letter_code
_entity_poly.pdbx_strand_id
1 'polypeptide(L)'
;FEHTHEAVAKNSEQNVSRFGDIEGMGKMTLRDFMGDLPASKLRTRKEDNSEKISKSEVPKHLAMWRAIRADRSELAEAMKEYEEEVFKMAKKEVEVMRLGRAVMSEKAAEKAMKMPAGEYSIDCVKELTLSLMNKCGHTLPFSESAMNMLRNICLPGLSMPNVDMSEICM
;
A
#
# COMPACT_ATOMS: atom_id res chain seq x y z
N PHE A 1 9.60 14.97 -15.11
CA PHE A 1 10.02 13.60 -14.72
C PHE A 1 11.31 13.65 -13.90
N GLU A 2 12.42 14.12 -14.48
CA GLU A 2 13.77 14.13 -13.87
C GLU A 2 13.79 14.71 -12.45
N HIS A 3 13.28 15.93 -12.28
CA HIS A 3 13.23 16.57 -10.95
C HIS A 3 12.51 15.70 -9.90
N THR A 4 11.36 15.10 -10.24
CA THR A 4 10.60 14.24 -9.32
C THR A 4 11.35 12.94 -9.04
N HIS A 5 11.95 12.33 -10.06
CA HIS A 5 12.74 11.12 -9.93
C HIS A 5 13.92 11.32 -8.96
N GLU A 6 14.70 12.38 -9.15
CA GLU A 6 15.83 12.72 -8.28
C GLU A 6 15.39 13.06 -6.86
N ALA A 7 14.27 13.80 -6.70
CA ALA A 7 13.78 14.18 -5.39
C ALA A 7 13.28 12.97 -4.57
N VAL A 8 12.60 12.02 -5.22
CA VAL A 8 12.10 10.80 -4.58
C VAL A 8 13.26 9.86 -4.23
N ALA A 9 14.21 9.67 -5.14
CA ALA A 9 15.36 8.78 -4.93
C ALA A 9 16.25 9.17 -3.73
N LYS A 10 16.22 10.43 -3.28
CA LYS A 10 16.94 10.90 -2.10
C LYS A 10 16.38 10.34 -0.78
N ASN A 11 15.09 10.06 -0.74
CA ASN A 11 14.36 9.81 0.51
C ASN A 11 13.45 8.57 0.47
N SER A 12 13.51 7.79 -0.61
CA SER A 12 12.63 6.63 -0.82
C SER A 12 13.25 5.65 -1.81
N GLU A 13 12.99 4.36 -1.60
CA GLU A 13 13.33 3.28 -2.54
C GLU A 13 12.28 3.14 -3.67
N GLN A 14 11.23 3.97 -3.66
CA GLN A 14 10.21 4.00 -4.71
C GLN A 14 10.76 4.56 -6.02
N ASN A 15 10.44 3.89 -7.12
CA ASN A 15 10.83 4.34 -8.46
C ASN A 15 9.76 5.23 -9.09
N VAL A 16 10.18 6.38 -9.61
CA VAL A 16 9.33 7.21 -10.46
C VAL A 16 9.39 6.64 -11.87
N SER A 17 8.24 6.19 -12.38
CA SER A 17 8.11 5.64 -13.73
C SER A 17 7.29 6.55 -14.65
N ARG A 18 7.52 6.44 -15.96
CA ARG A 18 6.79 7.17 -17.01
C ARG A 18 6.30 6.18 -18.07
N PHE A 19 5.06 6.35 -18.50
CA PHE A 19 4.38 5.47 -19.46
C PHE A 19 3.56 6.30 -20.46
N GLY A 20 3.21 5.72 -21.60
CA GLY A 20 2.43 6.39 -22.65
C GLY A 20 3.28 7.17 -23.66
N ASP A 21 2.72 8.24 -24.23
CA ASP A 21 3.39 9.07 -25.23
C ASP A 21 4.42 10.02 -24.58
N ILE A 22 5.65 9.53 -24.43
CA ILE A 22 6.75 10.29 -23.84
C ILE A 22 7.30 11.33 -24.83
N GLU A 23 7.26 11.03 -26.13
CA GLU A 23 7.91 11.86 -27.15
C GLU A 23 7.09 13.07 -27.59
N GLY A 24 5.75 12.94 -27.58
CA GLY A 24 4.81 14.03 -27.78
C GLY A 24 4.41 14.69 -26.46
N MET A 25 3.52 14.04 -25.70
CA MET A 25 3.00 14.61 -24.43
C MET A 25 4.10 14.87 -23.39
N GLY A 26 5.15 14.05 -23.32
CA GLY A 26 6.23 14.24 -22.37
C GLY A 26 7.07 15.51 -22.58
N LYS A 27 7.01 16.13 -23.77
CA LYS A 27 7.68 17.40 -24.08
C LYS A 27 6.79 18.64 -23.85
N MET A 28 5.49 18.45 -23.66
CA MET A 28 4.56 19.54 -23.34
C MET A 28 4.90 20.14 -21.97
N THR A 29 4.56 21.42 -21.78
CA THR A 29 4.83 22.11 -20.53
C THR A 29 3.72 21.81 -19.52
N LEU A 30 4.02 21.92 -18.21
CA LEU A 30 2.97 21.80 -17.17
C LEU A 30 1.82 22.79 -17.37
N ARG A 31 2.09 23.94 -18.01
CA ARG A 31 1.09 24.96 -18.35
C ARG A 31 0.02 24.43 -19.29
N ASP A 32 0.38 23.56 -20.22
CA ASP A 32 -0.56 22.99 -21.20
C ASP A 32 -1.61 22.07 -20.53
N PHE A 33 -1.31 21.56 -19.32
CA PHE A 33 -2.21 20.71 -18.54
C PHE A 33 -2.87 21.45 -17.35
N MET A 34 -2.14 22.33 -16.68
CA MET A 34 -2.57 23.00 -15.44
C MET A 34 -3.05 24.44 -15.67
N GLY A 35 -2.87 24.98 -16.88
CA GLY A 35 -3.14 26.37 -17.19
C GLY A 35 -2.15 27.34 -16.54
N ASP A 36 -2.56 28.61 -16.46
CA ASP A 36 -1.77 29.66 -15.81
C ASP A 36 -1.84 29.54 -14.27
N LEU A 37 -0.75 29.05 -13.68
CA LEU A 37 -0.62 29.02 -12.23
C LEU A 37 -0.22 30.41 -11.69
N PRO A 38 -0.92 30.94 -10.67
CA PRO A 38 -0.58 32.24 -10.10
C PRO A 38 0.83 32.21 -9.48
N ALA A 39 1.62 33.26 -9.75
CA ALA A 39 3.05 33.33 -9.39
C ALA A 39 3.34 33.14 -7.89
N SER A 40 2.38 33.43 -7.02
CA SER A 40 2.49 33.22 -5.56
C SER A 40 2.64 31.75 -5.19
N LYS A 41 2.09 30.81 -5.98
CA LYS A 41 2.16 29.37 -5.70
C LYS A 41 3.50 28.73 -6.06
N LEU A 42 4.31 29.39 -6.89
CA LEU A 42 5.60 28.86 -7.35
C LEU A 42 6.75 29.15 -6.38
N ARG A 43 6.61 30.14 -5.48
CA ARG A 43 7.71 30.64 -4.62
C ARG A 43 7.65 30.18 -3.16
N THR A 44 6.59 29.48 -2.74
CA THR A 44 6.33 29.15 -1.32
C THR A 44 6.67 27.72 -0.93
N ARG A 45 7.48 26.99 -1.71
CA ARG A 45 7.79 25.60 -1.36
C ARG A 45 8.83 25.55 -0.24
N LYS A 46 8.35 25.45 1.01
CA LYS A 46 9.19 25.07 2.15
C LYS A 46 9.70 23.65 1.92
N GLU A 47 10.94 23.41 2.32
CA GLU A 47 11.53 22.08 2.31
C GLU A 47 10.78 21.19 3.31
N ASP A 48 10.29 20.05 2.83
CA ASP A 48 9.47 19.14 3.61
C ASP A 48 10.34 18.04 4.22
N ASN A 49 10.80 18.30 5.45
CA ASN A 49 11.63 17.40 6.25
C ASN A 49 10.80 16.39 7.07
N SER A 50 9.52 16.19 6.75
CA SER A 50 8.72 15.17 7.43
C SER A 50 9.27 13.78 7.17
N GLU A 51 9.16 12.90 8.17
CA GLU A 51 9.33 11.46 7.98
C GLU A 51 8.39 10.98 6.85
N LYS A 52 8.93 10.12 5.98
CA LYS A 52 8.17 9.50 4.88
C LYS A 52 7.83 8.08 5.29
N ILE A 53 6.54 7.78 5.35
CA ILE A 53 6.02 6.47 5.77
C ILE A 53 5.29 5.80 4.61
N SER A 54 5.24 4.46 4.63
CA SER A 54 4.43 3.72 3.68
C SER A 54 2.95 4.07 3.81
N LYS A 55 2.24 4.16 2.68
CA LYS A 55 0.80 4.47 2.66
C LYS A 55 -0.03 3.49 3.49
N SER A 56 0.36 2.21 3.54
CA SER A 56 -0.32 1.18 4.34
C SER A 56 -0.15 1.39 5.84
N GLU A 57 0.91 2.06 6.29
CA GLU A 57 1.23 2.29 7.70
C GLU A 57 0.68 3.60 8.24
N VAL A 58 0.20 4.49 7.36
CA VAL A 58 -0.36 5.80 7.72
C VAL A 58 -1.40 5.70 8.85
N PRO A 59 -2.40 4.79 8.83
CA PRO A 59 -3.39 4.72 9.90
C PRO A 59 -2.77 4.43 11.27
N LYS A 60 -1.88 3.43 11.34
CA LYS A 60 -1.15 3.09 12.57
C LYS A 60 -0.26 4.24 13.03
N HIS A 61 0.48 4.87 12.12
CA HIS A 61 1.39 5.96 12.45
C HIS A 61 0.63 7.18 13.01
N LEU A 62 -0.52 7.52 12.42
CA LEU A 62 -1.37 8.59 12.93
C LEU A 62 -1.95 8.26 14.32
N ALA A 63 -2.43 7.03 14.52
CA ALA A 63 -2.93 6.58 15.82
C ALA A 63 -1.83 6.59 16.89
N MET A 64 -0.62 6.14 16.56
CA MET A 64 0.56 6.20 17.42
C MET A 64 0.87 7.63 17.86
N TRP A 65 0.92 8.58 16.92
CA TRP A 65 1.19 9.99 17.26
C TRP A 65 0.04 10.68 17.99
N ARG A 66 -1.21 10.21 17.84
CA ARG A 66 -2.31 10.68 18.68
C ARG A 66 -2.11 10.19 20.11
N ALA A 67 -1.80 8.91 20.30
CA ALA A 67 -1.53 8.34 21.63
C ALA A 67 -0.35 9.02 22.34
N ILE A 68 0.76 9.27 21.63
CA ILE A 68 1.94 9.96 22.19
C ILE A 68 1.62 11.40 22.62
N ARG A 69 0.75 12.08 21.88
CA ARG A 69 0.41 13.49 22.14
C ARG A 69 -0.84 13.67 23.01
N ALA A 70 -1.52 12.58 23.38
CA ALA A 70 -2.75 12.63 24.14
C ALA A 70 -2.48 13.10 25.57
N ASP A 71 -3.36 13.97 26.06
CA ASP A 71 -3.38 14.37 27.47
C ASP A 71 -3.89 13.21 28.35
N ARG A 72 -3.66 13.29 29.67
CA ARG A 72 -4.03 12.21 30.61
C ARG A 72 -5.51 11.80 30.55
N SER A 73 -6.41 12.71 30.18
CA SER A 73 -7.85 12.44 30.05
C SER A 73 -8.22 11.64 28.81
N GLU A 74 -7.44 11.75 27.73
CA GLU A 74 -7.72 11.13 26.43
C GLU A 74 -6.78 9.95 26.13
N LEU A 75 -5.72 9.78 26.93
CA LEU A 75 -4.69 8.76 26.72
C LEU A 75 -5.26 7.34 26.62
N ALA A 76 -6.25 6.99 27.44
CA ALA A 76 -6.84 5.65 27.42
C ALA A 76 -7.57 5.36 26.10
N GLU A 77 -8.30 6.34 25.58
CA GLU A 77 -9.00 6.23 24.29
C GLU A 77 -8.01 6.20 23.12
N ALA A 78 -7.02 7.10 23.13
CA ALA A 78 -6.01 7.15 22.08
C ALA A 78 -5.13 5.89 22.03
N MET A 79 -4.79 5.31 23.19
CA MET A 79 -4.08 4.02 23.26
C MET A 79 -4.93 2.88 22.71
N LYS A 80 -6.22 2.86 23.04
CA LYS A 80 -7.15 1.86 22.49
C LYS A 80 -7.27 1.96 20.97
N GLU A 81 -7.40 3.16 20.41
CA GLU A 81 -7.39 3.35 18.96
C GLU A 81 -6.09 2.83 18.33
N TYR A 82 -4.94 3.11 18.95
CA TYR A 82 -3.65 2.62 18.48
C TYR A 82 -3.56 1.08 18.51
N GLU A 83 -3.99 0.45 19.60
CA GLU A 83 -4.04 -1.01 19.73
C GLU A 83 -4.95 -1.64 18.66
N GLU A 84 -6.12 -1.04 18.40
CA GLU A 84 -7.03 -1.50 17.35
C GLU A 84 -6.40 -1.42 15.96
N GLU A 85 -5.70 -0.34 15.62
CA GLU A 85 -5.02 -0.21 14.32
C GLU A 85 -3.84 -1.18 14.19
N VAL A 86 -3.07 -1.40 15.26
CA VAL A 86 -2.01 -2.41 15.28
C VAL A 86 -2.59 -3.81 15.04
N PHE A 87 -3.69 -4.14 15.73
CA PHE A 87 -4.36 -5.43 15.57
C PHE A 87 -4.92 -5.60 14.16
N LYS A 88 -5.60 -4.59 13.59
CA LYS A 88 -6.13 -4.63 12.21
C LYS A 88 -5.03 -4.89 11.20
N MET A 89 -3.87 -4.25 11.36
CA MET A 89 -2.74 -4.41 10.43
C MET A 89 -2.13 -5.81 10.55
N ALA A 90 -1.92 -6.31 11.77
CA ALA A 90 -1.43 -7.67 12.00
C ALA A 90 -2.41 -8.73 11.49
N LYS A 91 -3.71 -8.53 11.73
CA LYS A 91 -4.80 -9.40 11.24
C LYS A 91 -4.74 -9.52 9.72
N LYS A 92 -4.61 -8.40 8.99
CA LYS A 92 -4.45 -8.41 7.52
C LYS A 92 -3.28 -9.26 7.05
N GLU A 93 -2.12 -9.13 7.70
CA GLU A 93 -0.93 -9.91 7.31
C GLU A 93 -1.10 -11.39 7.60
N VAL A 94 -1.64 -11.75 8.76
CA VAL A 94 -1.87 -13.15 9.14
C VAL A 94 -2.88 -13.82 8.22
N GLU A 95 -3.98 -13.16 7.88
CA GLU A 95 -5.01 -13.73 7.02
C GLU A 95 -4.53 -13.88 5.58
N VAL A 96 -3.75 -12.92 5.06
CA VAL A 96 -3.10 -13.09 3.77
C VAL A 96 -2.05 -14.21 3.79
N MET A 97 -1.34 -14.40 4.91
CA MET A 97 -0.42 -15.54 5.07
C MET A 97 -1.17 -16.88 5.14
N ARG A 98 -2.32 -16.94 5.83
CA ARG A 98 -3.20 -18.11 5.84
C ARG A 98 -3.70 -18.44 4.44
N LEU A 99 -4.14 -17.44 3.69
CA LEU A 99 -4.53 -17.58 2.29
C LEU A 99 -3.38 -18.17 1.47
N GLY A 100 -2.17 -17.64 1.64
CA GLY A 100 -0.95 -18.20 1.03
C GLY A 100 -0.76 -19.68 1.38
N ARG A 101 -0.80 -20.04 2.66
CA ARG A 101 -0.61 -21.43 3.11
C ARG A 101 -1.71 -22.38 2.63
N ALA A 102 -2.91 -21.88 2.36
CA ALA A 102 -4.01 -22.68 1.82
C ALA A 102 -3.77 -23.09 0.35
N VAL A 103 -2.95 -22.33 -0.39
CA VAL A 103 -2.75 -22.53 -1.84
C VAL A 103 -1.31 -22.88 -2.22
N MET A 104 -0.35 -22.69 -1.31
CA MET A 104 1.05 -23.05 -1.51
C MET A 104 1.71 -23.51 -0.21
N SER A 105 2.86 -24.20 -0.33
CA SER A 105 3.63 -24.63 0.85
C SER A 105 4.07 -23.44 1.72
N GLU A 106 4.29 -23.67 3.02
CA GLU A 106 4.72 -22.62 3.95
C GLU A 106 6.00 -21.90 3.52
N LYS A 107 7.00 -22.63 3.00
CA LYS A 107 8.22 -22.03 2.46
C LYS A 107 7.97 -21.18 1.22
N ALA A 108 7.05 -21.61 0.36
CA ALA A 108 6.67 -20.84 -0.82
C ALA A 108 5.90 -19.57 -0.42
N ALA A 109 5.01 -19.67 0.57
CA ALA A 109 4.26 -18.54 1.11
C ALA A 109 5.20 -17.50 1.73
N GLU A 110 6.18 -17.93 2.54
CA GLU A 110 7.16 -17.01 3.12
C GLU A 110 7.98 -16.28 2.04
N LYS A 111 8.37 -17.00 0.98
CA LYS A 111 9.08 -16.40 -0.16
C LYS A 111 8.18 -15.44 -0.94
N ALA A 112 6.92 -15.78 -1.14
CA ALA A 112 5.92 -14.99 -1.87
C ALA A 112 5.60 -13.66 -1.19
N MET A 113 5.70 -13.56 0.14
CA MET A 113 5.59 -12.29 0.86
C MET A 113 6.77 -11.35 0.56
N LYS A 114 7.97 -11.90 0.43
CA LYS A 114 9.22 -11.14 0.28
C LYS A 114 9.53 -10.75 -1.17
N MET A 115 9.10 -11.56 -2.13
CA MET A 115 9.46 -11.39 -3.54
C MET A 115 8.20 -11.18 -4.39
N PRO A 116 8.02 -10.02 -5.05
CA PRO A 116 6.91 -9.82 -5.97
C PRO A 116 7.01 -10.74 -7.18
N ALA A 117 5.86 -11.24 -7.66
CA ALA A 117 5.77 -11.83 -8.97
C ALA A 117 6.00 -10.76 -10.06
N GLY A 118 6.85 -11.06 -11.05
CA GLY A 118 7.15 -10.14 -12.16
C GLY A 118 5.94 -9.88 -13.06
N GLU A 119 5.05 -10.87 -13.17
CA GLU A 119 3.76 -10.78 -13.86
C GLU A 119 2.68 -11.45 -13.02
N TYR A 120 1.44 -10.98 -13.16
CA TYR A 120 0.28 -11.52 -12.45
C TYR A 120 -1.02 -11.19 -13.19
N SER A 121 -2.07 -11.97 -12.92
CA SER A 121 -3.43 -11.71 -13.36
C SER A 121 -4.08 -10.62 -12.51
N ILE A 122 -4.34 -9.46 -13.12
CA ILE A 122 -4.95 -8.31 -12.44
C ILE A 122 -6.35 -8.65 -11.94
N ASP A 123 -7.14 -9.38 -12.73
CA ASP A 123 -8.50 -9.77 -12.38
C ASP A 123 -8.51 -10.70 -11.17
N CYS A 124 -7.60 -11.70 -11.14
CA CYS A 124 -7.45 -12.58 -9.98
C CYS A 124 -7.07 -11.80 -8.71
N VAL A 125 -6.10 -10.88 -8.78
CA VAL A 125 -5.70 -10.07 -7.62
C VAL A 125 -6.85 -9.19 -7.15
N LYS A 126 -7.60 -8.60 -8.08
CA LYS A 126 -8.78 -7.79 -7.77
C LYS A 126 -9.86 -8.61 -7.08
N GLU A 127 -10.18 -9.79 -7.59
CA GLU A 127 -11.17 -10.70 -7.00
C GLU A 127 -10.76 -11.18 -5.61
N LEU A 128 -9.49 -11.59 -5.41
CA LEU A 128 -8.96 -11.93 -4.09
C LEU A 128 -9.03 -10.76 -3.12
N THR A 129 -8.63 -9.56 -3.57
CA THR A 129 -8.70 -8.34 -2.75
C THR A 129 -10.13 -8.05 -2.32
N LEU A 130 -11.09 -8.12 -3.24
CA LEU A 130 -12.51 -7.92 -2.95
C LEU A 130 -13.05 -9.00 -2.00
N SER A 131 -12.60 -10.24 -2.15
CA SER A 131 -12.99 -11.33 -1.25
C SER A 131 -12.51 -11.07 0.18
N LEU A 132 -11.24 -10.68 0.36
CA LEU A 132 -10.67 -10.32 1.66
C LEU A 132 -11.38 -9.11 2.29
N MET A 133 -11.76 -8.12 1.49
CA MET A 133 -12.53 -6.97 1.97
C MET A 133 -13.95 -7.38 2.40
N ASN A 134 -14.66 -8.13 1.57
CA ASN A 134 -16.07 -8.47 1.79
C ASN A 134 -16.27 -9.57 2.84
N LYS A 135 -15.33 -10.53 2.93
CA LYS A 135 -15.44 -11.68 3.82
C LYS A 135 -14.67 -11.48 5.12
N CYS A 136 -13.47 -10.89 5.08
CA CYS A 136 -12.65 -10.67 6.27
C CYS A 136 -12.78 -9.26 6.87
N GLY A 137 -13.54 -8.37 6.23
CA GLY A 137 -13.73 -6.99 6.68
C GLY A 137 -12.49 -6.12 6.53
N HIS A 138 -11.54 -6.50 5.67
CA HIS A 138 -10.33 -5.73 5.44
C HIS A 138 -10.59 -4.43 4.68
N THR A 139 -9.69 -3.48 4.87
CA THR A 139 -9.69 -2.19 4.18
C THR A 139 -8.39 -1.98 3.40
N LEU A 140 -8.46 -1.18 2.34
CA LEU A 140 -7.26 -0.74 1.62
C LEU A 140 -6.54 0.40 2.38
N PRO A 141 -5.21 0.55 2.21
CA PRO A 141 -4.33 -0.30 1.41
C PRO A 141 -3.83 -1.53 2.18
N PHE A 142 -3.50 -2.59 1.44
CA PHE A 142 -2.71 -3.72 1.96
C PHE A 142 -1.22 -3.33 2.03
N SER A 143 -0.46 -3.99 2.91
CA SER A 143 0.99 -3.85 2.94
C SER A 143 1.63 -4.41 1.67
N GLU A 144 2.85 -3.99 1.36
CA GLU A 144 3.59 -4.51 0.20
C GLU A 144 3.75 -6.04 0.26
N SER A 145 4.08 -6.56 1.44
CA SER A 145 4.17 -8.00 1.70
C SER A 145 2.87 -8.74 1.36
N ALA A 146 1.73 -8.21 1.81
CA ALA A 146 0.43 -8.77 1.49
C ALA A 146 0.12 -8.70 -0.02
N MET A 147 0.44 -7.58 -0.68
CA MET A 147 0.28 -7.45 -2.13
C MET A 147 1.19 -8.40 -2.91
N ASN A 148 2.42 -8.64 -2.45
CA ASN A 148 3.33 -9.60 -3.05
C ASN A 148 2.75 -11.01 -2.98
N MET A 149 2.20 -11.42 -1.83
CA MET A 149 1.50 -12.69 -1.70
C MET A 149 0.36 -12.81 -2.72
N LEU A 150 -0.54 -11.82 -2.79
CA LEU A 150 -1.68 -11.85 -3.71
C LEU A 150 -1.22 -11.99 -5.18
N ARG A 151 -0.17 -11.27 -5.57
CA ARG A 151 0.40 -11.37 -6.93
C ARG A 151 1.01 -12.75 -7.21
N ASN A 152 1.69 -13.34 -6.23
CA ASN A 152 2.26 -14.69 -6.36
C ASN A 152 1.21 -15.81 -6.36
N ILE A 153 0.06 -15.60 -5.73
CA ILE A 153 -1.09 -16.50 -5.86
C ILE A 153 -1.67 -16.41 -7.27
N CYS A 154 -1.74 -15.20 -7.82
CA CYS A 154 -2.35 -14.89 -9.10
C CYS A 154 -1.36 -14.83 -10.26
N LEU A 155 -0.51 -15.85 -10.44
CA LEU A 155 0.37 -15.90 -11.62
C LEU A 155 -0.42 -15.93 -12.93
N PRO A 156 0.16 -15.50 -14.07
CA PRO A 156 -0.53 -15.49 -15.35
C PRO A 156 -1.12 -16.87 -15.71
N GLY A 157 -2.39 -16.88 -16.15
CA GLY A 157 -3.12 -18.11 -16.48
C GLY A 157 -3.76 -18.82 -15.30
N LEU A 158 -3.53 -18.37 -14.05
CA LEU A 158 -4.26 -18.86 -12.88
C LEU A 158 -5.51 -18.02 -12.63
N SER A 159 -6.62 -18.71 -12.35
CA SER A 159 -7.85 -18.11 -11.82
C SER A 159 -7.76 -17.94 -10.31
N MET A 160 -8.73 -17.23 -9.73
CA MET A 160 -8.89 -17.17 -8.28
C MET A 160 -8.92 -18.59 -7.69
N PRO A 161 -8.10 -18.88 -6.66
CA PRO A 161 -8.10 -20.19 -6.04
C PRO A 161 -9.41 -20.42 -5.28
N ASN A 162 -9.93 -21.65 -5.33
CA ASN A 162 -11.11 -22.05 -4.59
C ASN A 162 -10.73 -22.31 -3.12
N VAL A 163 -10.73 -21.25 -2.32
CA VAL A 163 -10.39 -21.28 -0.89
C VAL A 163 -11.62 -20.91 -0.07
N ASP A 164 -11.90 -21.66 0.99
CA ASP A 164 -12.91 -21.27 1.96
C ASP A 164 -12.42 -20.08 2.79
N MET A 165 -12.97 -18.90 2.50
CA MET A 165 -12.60 -17.66 3.19
C MET A 165 -12.95 -17.70 4.68
N SER A 166 -13.86 -18.57 5.14
CA SER A 166 -14.17 -18.70 6.56
C SER A 166 -13.03 -19.33 7.37
N GLU A 167 -12.17 -20.14 6.73
CA GLU A 167 -10.96 -20.68 7.35
C GLU A 167 -9.81 -19.65 7.35
N ILE A 168 -9.88 -18.67 6.44
CA ILE A 168 -8.88 -17.62 6.29
C ILE A 168 -9.14 -16.47 7.26
N CYS A 169 -10.36 -15.93 7.27
CA CYS A 169 -10.74 -14.76 8.07
C CYS A 169 -10.90 -15.12 9.55
N MET A 170 -10.25 -14.37 10.44
CA MET A 170 -10.36 -14.48 11.92
C MET A 170 -11.33 -13.46 12.51
#